data_AF-A0A117SBD7-F1
#
_entry.id   AF-A0A117SBD7-F1
#
_cell.length_a   1.000
_cell.length_b   1.000
_cell.length_c   1.000
_cell.angle_alpha   90.00
_cell.angle_beta   90.00
_cell.angle_gamma   90.00
#
_symmetry.space_group_name_H-M   'P 1'
#
loop_
_entity.id
_entity.type
_entity.pdbx_description
1 polymer ?
#
loop_
_entity_poly.entity_id
_entity_poly.type
_entity_poly.pdbx_seq_one_letter_code
_entity_poly.pdbx_strand_id
1 'polypeptide(L)' 'MANSATHPEVIIESLATKDSIYYPNEKIILPASYSNFTITYKVPSFSSPQNVKFKYRLKGLENEWHDNG' A
#
# COMPACT_ATOMS: atom_id res chain seq x y z
N MET A 1 -6.12 3.73 -32.85
CA MET A 1 -5.05 4.15 -31.93
C MET A 1 -5.58 3.94 -30.52
N ALA A 2 -5.13 2.91 -29.81
CA ALA A 2 -5.60 2.64 -28.45
C ALA A 2 -4.78 3.48 -27.47
N ASN A 3 -5.42 4.46 -26.82
CA ASN A 3 -4.85 5.18 -25.69
C ASN A 3 -4.99 4.29 -24.44
N SER A 4 -4.06 3.35 -24.27
CA SER A 4 -4.00 2.53 -23.06
C SER A 4 -3.31 3.35 -21.97
N ALA A 5 -4.06 4.21 -21.29
CA ALA A 5 -3.59 4.84 -20.06
C ALA A 5 -3.37 3.72 -19.02
N THR A 6 -2.15 3.19 -18.96
CA THR A 6 -1.75 2.21 -17.96
C THR A 6 -1.79 2.89 -16.61
N HIS A 7 -2.83 2.61 -15.83
CA HIS A 7 -2.83 3.01 -14.43
C HIS A 7 -1.63 2.33 -13.75
N PRO A 8 -0.79 3.08 -13.03
CA PRO A 8 0.34 2.51 -12.34
C PRO A 8 -0.12 1.44 -11.35
N GLU A 9 0.45 0.24 -11.45
CA GLU A 9 0.17 -0.84 -10.51
C GLU A 9 0.86 -0.57 -9.17
N VAL A 10 0.07 -0.57 -8.10
CA VAL A 10 0.58 -0.40 -6.74
C VAL A 10 1.04 -1.74 -6.21
N ILE A 11 2.30 -1.80 -5.80
CA ILE A 11 2.93 -3.00 -5.23
C ILE A 11 3.09 -2.76 -3.72
N ILE A 12 2.48 -3.61 -2.90
CA ILE A 12 2.81 -3.68 -1.48
C ILE A 12 4.14 -4.41 -1.35
N GLU A 13 5.10 -3.85 -0.62
CA GLU A 13 6.42 -4.45 -0.43
C GLU A 13 6.51 -5.21 0.89
N SER A 14 5.92 -4.66 1.96
CA SER A 14 5.94 -5.28 3.27
C SER A 14 4.90 -4.69 4.22
N LEU A 15 4.63 -5.43 5.28
CA LEU A 15 3.97 -4.96 6.49
C LEU A 15 4.94 -5.16 7.65
N ALA A 16 5.26 -4.09 8.37
CA ALA A 16 6.11 -4.14 9.55
C ALA A 16 5.29 -3.92 10.81
N THR A 17 5.55 -4.72 11.84
CA THR A 17 5.16 -4.44 13.23
C THR A 17 6.40 -4.04 14.02
N LYS A 18 6.27 -3.87 15.35
CA LYS A 18 7.40 -3.53 16.22
C LYS A 18 8.59 -4.49 16.08
N ASP A 19 8.31 -5.79 15.96
CA ASP A 19 9.32 -6.85 16.10
C ASP A 19 9.33 -7.82 14.90
N SER A 20 8.52 -7.58 13.87
CA SER A 20 8.38 -8.52 12.75
C SER A 20 8.10 -7.82 11.43
N ILE A 21 8.58 -8.41 10.33
CA ILE A 21 8.31 -7.98 8.97
C ILE A 21 7.63 -9.13 8.23
N TYR A 22 6.48 -8.81 7.63
CA TYR A 22 5.68 -9.71 6.82
C TYR A 22 5.79 -9.28 5.36
N TYR A 23 6.04 -10.23 4.48
CA TYR A 23 6.03 -9.99 3.05
C TYR A 23 4.65 -10.31 2.46
N PRO A 24 4.24 -9.63 1.37
CA PRO A 24 2.96 -9.84 0.73
C PRO A 24 2.70 -11.32 0.41
N ASN A 25 1.55 -11.79 0.84
CA ASN A 25 0.96 -13.07 0.49
C ASN A 25 -0.56 -12.85 0.29
N GLU A 26 -1.33 -13.91 0.04
CA GLU A 26 -2.79 -13.76 -0.11
C GLU A 26 -3.48 -13.23 1.16
N LYS A 27 -2.92 -13.50 2.35
CA LYS A 27 -3.48 -13.09 3.64
C LYS A 27 -2.43 -13.05 4.75
N ILE A 28 -2.31 -11.90 5.41
CA ILE A 28 -1.51 -11.71 6.62
C ILE A 28 -2.44 -11.78 7.84
N ILE A 29 -2.07 -12.57 8.85
CA ILE A 29 -2.77 -12.65 10.14
C ILE A 29 -1.85 -12.06 11.20
N LEU A 30 -2.28 -10.94 11.80
CA LEU A 30 -1.54 -10.30 12.89
C LEU A 30 -2.01 -10.85 14.25
N PRO A 31 -1.07 -11.24 15.13
CA PRO A 31 -1.39 -11.51 16.53
C PRO A 31 -2.07 -10.32 17.21
N ALA A 32 -2.99 -10.61 18.13
CA ALA A 32 -3.74 -9.58 18.87
C ALA A 32 -2.87 -8.64 19.73
N SER A 33 -1.61 -9.01 19.98
CA SER A 33 -0.63 -8.18 20.68
C SER A 33 -0.19 -6.96 19.87
N TYR A 34 -0.38 -6.93 18.55
CA TYR A 34 -0.06 -5.78 17.72
C TYR A 34 -1.27 -4.86 17.54
N SER A 35 -1.13 -3.61 18.00
CA SER A 35 -2.10 -2.54 17.77
C SER A 35 -1.66 -1.56 16.68
N ASN A 36 -0.40 -1.63 16.24
CA ASN A 36 0.19 -0.75 15.25
C ASN A 36 0.98 -1.56 14.23
N PHE A 37 0.89 -1.16 12.98
CA PHE A 37 1.68 -1.70 11.87
C PHE A 37 1.89 -0.62 10.82
N THR A 38 2.93 -0.79 10.00
CA THR A 38 3.26 0.08 8.88
C THR A 38 3.22 -0.74 7.60
N ILE A 39 2.54 -0.25 6.57
CA ILE A 39 2.54 -0.87 5.23
C ILE A 39 3.46 -0.04 4.33
N THR A 40 4.47 -0.67 3.76
CA THR A 40 5.32 -0.08 2.73
C THR A 40 4.83 -0.53 1.35
N TYR A 41 4.65 0.43 0.45
CA TYR A 41 4.17 0.18 -0.91
C TYR A 41 4.81 1.17 -1.89
N LYS A 42 4.84 0.79 -3.16
CA LYS A 42 5.42 1.59 -4.23
C LYS A 42 4.65 1.44 -5.53
N VAL A 43 4.92 2.38 -6.42
CA VAL A 43 4.59 2.28 -7.85
C VAL A 43 5.90 2.41 -8.60
N PRO A 44 6.26 1.45 -9.48
CA PRO A 44 7.40 1.62 -10.38
C PRO A 44 7.07 2.69 -11.44
N SER A 45 7.34 3.96 -11.13
CA SER A 45 7.22 5.07 -12.09
C SER A 45 8.61 5.61 -12.42
N PHE A 46 9.13 5.24 -13.59
CA PHE A 46 10.45 5.67 -14.05
C PHE A 46 10.44 7.05 -14.71
N SER A 47 9.29 7.47 -15.26
CA SER A 47 9.19 8.72 -16.03
C SER A 47 8.89 9.94 -15.17
N SER A 48 8.18 9.79 -14.05
CA SER A 48 7.81 10.91 -13.17
C SER A 48 7.44 10.41 -11.76
N PRO A 49 8.41 9.94 -10.95
CA PRO A 49 8.14 9.41 -9.61
C PRO A 49 7.50 10.45 -8.68
N GLN A 50 7.86 11.73 -8.84
CA GLN A 50 7.38 12.87 -8.03
C GLN A 50 5.88 13.17 -8.24
N ASN A 51 5.30 12.73 -9.36
CA ASN A 51 3.91 13.02 -9.72
C ASN A 51 2.93 11.93 -9.31
N VAL A 52 3.42 10.87 -8.64
CA VAL A 52 2.57 9.78 -8.15
C VAL A 52 1.94 10.21 -6.84
N LYS A 53 0.61 10.31 -6.82
CA LYS A 53 -0.17 10.54 -5.60
C LYS A 53 -0.78 9.23 -5.15
N PHE A 54 -0.62 8.92 -3.87
CA PHE A 54 -1.16 7.71 -3.29
C PHE A 54 -2.37 8.03 -2.43
N LYS A 55 -3.36 7.13 -2.48
CA LYS A 55 -4.48 7.10 -1.55
C LYS A 55 -4.57 5.73 -0.92
N TYR A 56 -4.98 5.68 0.34
CA TYR A 56 -5.21 4.42 1.06
C TYR A 56 -6.55 4.43 1.79
N ARG A 57 -7.05 3.23 2.09
CA ARG A 57 -8.22 3.01 2.93
C ARG A 57 -8.15 1.63 3.58
N LEU A 58 -8.33 1.57 4.89
CA LEU A 58 -8.43 0.33 5.66
C LEU A 58 -9.88 -0.13 5.75
N LYS A 59 -10.29 -1.00 4.82
CA LYS A 59 -11.66 -1.54 4.78
C LYS A 59 -12.02 -2.24 6.09
N GLY A 60 -13.15 -1.86 6.67
CA GLY A 60 -13.64 -2.40 7.95
C GLY A 60 -13.26 -1.53 9.16
N LEU A 61 -12.35 -0.58 8.99
CA LEU A 61 -12.05 0.47 9.98
C LEU A 61 -12.47 1.84 9.45
N GLU A 62 -12.23 2.10 8.16
CA GLU A 62 -12.45 3.39 7.50
C GLU A 62 -13.48 3.27 6.38
N ASN A 63 -14.23 4.36 6.17
CA ASN A 63 -15.21 4.46 5.07
C ASN A 63 -14.65 5.25 3.88
N GLU A 64 -13.76 6.21 4.14
CA GLU A 64 -13.26 7.17 3.16
C GLU A 64 -11.82 6.88 2.75
N TRP A 65 -11.40 7.45 1.63
CA TRP A 65 -10.02 7.37 1.17
C TRP A 65 -9.19 8.51 1.77
N HIS A 66 -8.00 8.19 2.24
CA HIS A 66 -7.03 9.14 2.76
C HIS A 66 -5.92 9.39 1.76
N ASP A 67 -5.54 10.64 1.56
CA ASP A 67 -4.33 11.01 0.82
C ASP A 67 -3.09 10.64 1.65
N ASN A 68 -2.12 9.96 1.02
CA ASN A 68 -0.83 9.71 1.64
C ASN A 68 0.12 10.84 1.28
N GLY A 69 0.08 11.92 2.07
CA GLY A 69 1.08 13.00 2.14
C GLY A 69 1.54 13.61 0.81
#